data_AF-A0A3M7RSP8-F1
#
_entry.id   AF-A0A3M7RSP8-F1
#
_cell.length_a   1.000
_cell.length_b   1.000
_cell.length_c   1.000
_cell.angle_alpha   90.00
_cell.angle_beta   90.00
_cell.angle_gamma   90.00
#
_symmetry.space_group_name_H-M   'P 1'
#
loop_
_entity.id
_entity.type
_entity.pdbx_description
1 polymer ?
#
loop_
_entity_poly.entity_id
_entity_poly.type
_entity_poly.pdbx_seq_one_letter_code
_entity_poly.pdbx_strand_id
1 'polypeptide(L)'
;MGLFGSDVPPYEKAKEKVNQISSKLRSESRILDRQIRQIEREEQKTIIMIKNAAKKNQIDVCKIAAKSLVHSKKQKARIYASKAQMNSVIMQMKNQLGQMKIAGAMKSSTEVMKAMSNLMKLPEMQKTMQEMSKEMMKMGIIDELINETVDSVLDDDDIDRVADEEVDKIILEITQGKLKDAPDVQKSLPVHEAVADVSDDDLEEQDEISKRLDALRS
;
A
#
# COMPACT_ATOMS: atom_id res chain seq x y z
N MET A 1 16.65 -45.96 -28.79
CA MET A 1 17.11 -44.61 -28.45
C MET A 1 15.97 -43.64 -28.73
N GLY A 2 15.31 -43.14 -27.68
CA GLY A 2 14.27 -42.11 -27.80
C GLY A 2 14.90 -40.73 -27.67
N LEU A 3 14.74 -39.92 -28.71
CA LEU A 3 15.47 -38.68 -29.02
C LEU A 3 14.88 -37.41 -28.39
N PHE A 4 14.24 -37.50 -27.23
CA PHE A 4 13.87 -36.33 -26.42
C PHE A 4 13.93 -36.75 -24.95
N GLY A 5 15.02 -36.41 -24.27
CA GLY A 5 15.02 -36.40 -22.81
C GLY A 5 14.04 -35.31 -22.38
N SER A 6 12.90 -35.68 -21.83
CA SER A 6 11.98 -34.71 -21.27
C SER A 6 12.69 -33.98 -20.12
N ASP A 7 12.90 -32.67 -20.25
CA ASP A 7 13.40 -31.79 -19.18
C ASP A 7 12.47 -31.78 -17.94
N VAL A 8 11.34 -32.49 -18.01
CA VAL A 8 10.42 -32.71 -16.89
C VAL A 8 11.09 -33.64 -15.86
N PRO A 9 11.30 -33.18 -14.61
CA PRO A 9 11.89 -33.99 -13.57
C PRO A 9 11.03 -35.23 -13.27
N PRO A 10 11.61 -36.37 -12.84
CA PRO A 10 10.83 -37.53 -12.41
C PRO A 10 9.79 -37.16 -11.35
N TYR A 11 8.62 -37.83 -11.35
CA TYR A 11 7.48 -37.48 -10.48
C TYR A 11 7.85 -37.26 -9.01
N GLU A 12 8.69 -38.12 -8.42
CA GLU A 12 9.11 -37.95 -7.01
C GLU A 12 9.90 -36.65 -6.79
N LYS A 13 10.77 -36.29 -7.73
CA LYS A 13 11.54 -35.03 -7.68
C LYS A 13 10.62 -33.81 -7.87
N ALA A 14 9.65 -33.90 -8.79
CA ALA A 14 8.66 -32.85 -8.99
C ALA A 14 7.80 -32.64 -7.72
N LYS A 15 7.33 -33.74 -7.12
CA LYS A 15 6.57 -33.74 -5.87
C LYS A 15 7.35 -33.14 -4.71
N GLU A 16 8.61 -33.50 -4.55
CA GLU A 16 9.48 -32.91 -3.52
C GLU A 16 9.59 -31.39 -3.70
N LYS A 17 9.86 -30.94 -4.93
CA LYS A 17 9.97 -29.51 -5.25
C LYS A 17 8.67 -28.74 -5.05
N VAL A 18 7.53 -29.29 -5.48
CA VAL A 18 6.22 -28.68 -5.23
C VAL A 18 5.93 -28.58 -3.73
N ASN A 19 6.31 -29.59 -2.94
CA ASN A 19 6.15 -29.55 -1.49
C ASN A 19 7.04 -28.49 -0.83
N GLN A 20 8.30 -28.36 -1.28
CA GLN A 20 9.22 -27.32 -0.82
C GLN A 20 8.65 -25.92 -1.09
N ILE A 21 8.23 -25.65 -2.33
CA ILE A 21 7.63 -24.37 -2.73
C ILE A 21 6.33 -24.11 -1.95
N SER A 22 5.46 -25.12 -1.82
CA SER A 22 4.22 -25.00 -1.05
C SER A 22 4.48 -24.70 0.43
N SER A 23 5.56 -25.23 0.99
CA SER A 23 5.97 -24.93 2.37
C SER A 23 6.45 -23.48 2.50
N LYS A 24 7.29 -23.02 1.56
CA LYS A 24 7.76 -21.62 1.49
C LYS A 24 6.60 -20.64 1.34
N LEU A 25 5.65 -20.89 0.43
CA LEU A 25 4.45 -20.06 0.27
C LEU A 25 3.61 -19.98 1.55
N ARG A 26 3.52 -21.08 2.31
CA ARG A 26 2.82 -21.06 3.62
C ARG A 26 3.58 -20.27 4.67
N SER A 27 4.92 -20.29 4.69
CA SER A 27 5.69 -19.44 5.61
C SER A 27 5.54 -17.96 5.26
N GLU A 28 5.58 -17.60 3.96
CA GLU A 28 5.35 -16.22 3.50
C GLU A 28 3.94 -15.75 3.85
N SER A 29 2.92 -16.59 3.67
CA SER A 29 1.55 -16.27 4.11
C SER A 29 1.46 -15.96 5.61
N ARG A 30 2.29 -16.58 6.46
CA ARG A 30 2.30 -16.27 7.91
C ARG A 30 3.02 -14.97 8.22
N ILE A 31 3.97 -14.55 7.37
CA ILE A 31 4.60 -13.23 7.46
C ILE A 31 3.55 -12.16 7.17
N LEU A 32 2.77 -12.33 6.09
CA LEU A 32 1.65 -11.45 5.77
C LEU A 32 0.61 -11.37 6.90
N ASP A 33 0.28 -12.49 7.55
CA ASP A 33 -0.63 -12.50 8.69
C ASP A 33 -0.12 -11.66 9.87
N ARG A 34 1.20 -11.63 10.10
CA ARG A 34 1.80 -10.76 11.13
C ARG A 34 1.74 -9.29 10.74
N GLN A 35 1.94 -8.97 9.46
CA GLN A 35 1.82 -7.61 8.95
C GLN A 35 0.38 -7.09 9.06
N ILE A 36 -0.61 -7.89 8.70
CA ILE A 36 -2.04 -7.54 8.91
C ILE A 36 -2.29 -7.14 10.36
N ARG A 37 -1.85 -7.97 11.32
CA ARG A 37 -2.00 -7.67 12.76
C ARG A 37 -1.23 -6.43 13.21
N GLN A 38 -0.13 -6.08 12.55
CA GLN A 38 0.59 -4.86 12.84
C GLN A 38 -0.19 -3.65 12.34
N ILE A 39 -0.66 -3.70 11.08
CA ILE A 39 -1.48 -2.65 10.47
C ILE A 39 -2.76 -2.43 11.29
N GLU A 40 -3.46 -3.49 11.72
CA GLU A 40 -4.66 -3.37 12.55
C GLU A 40 -4.41 -2.65 13.88
N ARG A 41 -3.25 -2.89 14.52
CA ARG A 41 -2.88 -2.18 15.76
C ARG A 41 -2.58 -0.70 15.50
N GLU A 42 -1.96 -0.39 14.37
CA GLU A 42 -1.69 0.99 13.95
C GLU A 42 -3.00 1.72 13.59
N GLU A 43 -3.91 1.07 12.85
CA GLU A 43 -5.25 1.58 12.55
C GLU A 43 -6.02 1.93 13.82
N GLN A 44 -5.98 1.09 14.86
CA GLN A 44 -6.63 1.37 16.14
C GLN A 44 -6.08 2.65 16.81
N LYS A 45 -4.76 2.87 16.75
CA LYS A 45 -4.13 4.10 17.26
C LYS A 45 -4.58 5.31 16.46
N THR A 46 -4.62 5.19 15.14
CA THR A 46 -5.07 6.27 14.24
C THR A 46 -6.54 6.60 14.48
N ILE A 47 -7.41 5.61 14.72
CA ILE A 47 -8.82 5.83 15.08
C ILE A 47 -8.94 6.61 16.39
N ILE A 48 -8.15 6.26 17.42
CA ILE A 48 -8.12 7.01 18.69
C ILE A 48 -7.63 8.44 18.45
N MET A 49 -6.61 8.62 17.62
CA MET A 49 -6.08 9.94 17.25
C MET A 49 -7.14 10.79 16.55
N ILE A 50 -7.87 10.26 15.56
CA ILE A 50 -8.98 10.94 14.88
C ILE A 50 -10.04 11.38 15.89
N LYS A 51 -10.46 10.49 16.81
CA LYS A 51 -11.45 10.82 17.85
C LYS A 51 -10.99 11.95 18.77
N ASN A 52 -9.72 11.94 19.16
CA ASN A 52 -9.15 12.96 20.04
C ASN A 52 -8.97 14.31 19.32
N ALA A 53 -8.53 14.30 18.06
CA ALA A 53 -8.40 15.49 17.23
C ALA A 53 -9.78 16.12 16.94
N ALA A 54 -10.80 15.28 16.69
CA ALA A 54 -12.17 15.73 16.48
C ALA A 54 -12.74 16.46 17.72
N LYS A 55 -12.50 15.93 18.93
CA LYS A 55 -12.91 16.62 20.19
C LYS A 55 -12.24 17.97 20.38
N LYS A 56 -11.05 18.17 19.81
CA LYS A 56 -10.29 19.42 19.88
C LYS A 56 -10.58 20.36 18.70
N ASN A 57 -11.54 20.03 17.84
CA ASN A 57 -11.86 20.76 16.60
C ASN A 57 -10.64 20.97 15.67
N GLN A 58 -9.69 20.03 15.67
CA GLN A 58 -8.51 20.06 14.81
C GLN A 58 -8.80 19.36 13.48
N ILE A 59 -9.47 20.07 12.57
CA ILE A 59 -9.98 19.51 11.30
C ILE A 59 -8.84 18.99 10.41
N ASP A 60 -7.75 19.75 10.27
CA ASP A 60 -6.62 19.36 9.41
C ASP A 60 -5.94 18.07 9.89
N VAL A 61 -5.76 17.94 11.22
CA VAL A 61 -5.22 16.72 11.83
C VAL A 61 -6.15 15.54 11.60
N CYS A 62 -7.47 15.74 11.68
CA CYS A 62 -8.46 14.70 11.37
C CYS A 62 -8.35 14.24 9.91
N LYS A 63 -8.23 15.18 8.96
CA LYS A 63 -8.09 14.88 7.54
C LYS A 63 -6.82 14.09 7.23
N ILE A 64 -5.68 14.50 7.77
CA ILE A 64 -4.40 13.79 7.58
C ILE A 64 -4.46 12.38 8.18
N ALA A 65 -4.95 12.26 9.42
CA ALA A 65 -5.07 10.97 10.09
C ALA A 65 -6.08 10.04 9.38
N ALA A 66 -7.17 10.59 8.85
CA ALA A 66 -8.14 9.82 8.08
C ALA A 66 -7.59 9.37 6.72
N LYS A 67 -6.81 10.20 6.01
CA LYS A 67 -6.08 9.80 4.80
C LYS A 67 -5.13 8.63 5.07
N SER A 68 -4.37 8.71 6.16
CA SER A 68 -3.51 7.60 6.61
C SER A 68 -4.31 6.33 6.89
N LEU A 69 -5.50 6.44 7.51
CA LEU A 69 -6.37 5.29 7.77
C LEU A 69 -6.92 4.65 6.50
N VAL A 70 -7.30 5.43 5.48
CA VAL A 70 -7.70 4.90 4.15
C VAL A 70 -6.55 4.10 3.56
N HIS A 71 -5.34 4.66 3.59
CA HIS A 71 -4.16 4.00 3.06
C HIS A 71 -3.89 2.66 3.76
N SER A 72 -3.96 2.61 5.09
CA SER A 72 -3.83 1.35 5.86
C SER A 72 -4.88 0.32 5.47
N LYS A 73 -6.15 0.74 5.26
CA LYS A 73 -7.22 -0.15 4.80
C LYS A 73 -6.95 -0.71 3.40
N LYS A 74 -6.52 0.13 2.46
CA LYS A 74 -6.13 -0.28 1.09
C LYS A 74 -4.94 -1.26 1.12
N GLN A 75 -3.91 -0.96 1.92
CA GLN A 75 -2.75 -1.84 2.10
C GLN A 75 -3.17 -3.21 2.64
N LYS A 76 -4.01 -3.25 3.68
CA LYS A 76 -4.55 -4.50 4.24
C LYS A 76 -5.36 -5.30 3.21
N ALA A 77 -6.20 -4.64 2.41
CA ALA A 77 -6.94 -5.28 1.33
C ALA A 77 -6.02 -5.91 0.27
N ARG A 78 -4.94 -5.21 -0.11
CA ARG A 78 -3.89 -5.74 -1.00
C ARG A 78 -3.24 -7.00 -0.41
N ILE A 79 -2.87 -6.99 0.87
CA ILE A 79 -2.28 -8.16 1.53
C ILE A 79 -3.26 -9.36 1.54
N TYR A 80 -4.55 -9.14 1.78
CA TYR A 80 -5.55 -10.22 1.69
C TYR A 80 -5.68 -10.81 0.29
N ALA A 81 -5.74 -9.96 -0.75
CA ALA A 81 -5.78 -10.42 -2.14
C ALA A 81 -4.54 -11.27 -2.48
N SER A 82 -3.38 -10.85 -1.98
CA SER A 82 -2.11 -11.55 -2.15
C SER A 82 -2.11 -12.92 -1.46
N LYS A 83 -2.67 -13.01 -0.25
CA LYS A 83 -2.86 -14.29 0.44
C LYS A 83 -3.76 -15.24 -0.34
N ALA A 84 -4.83 -14.72 -0.95
CA ALA A 84 -5.70 -15.51 -1.82
C ALA A 84 -4.95 -16.04 -3.06
N GLN A 85 -4.13 -15.19 -3.69
CA GLN A 85 -3.28 -15.60 -4.82
C GLN A 85 -2.27 -16.68 -4.43
N MET A 86 -1.60 -16.58 -3.28
CA MET A 86 -0.72 -17.64 -2.80
C MET A 86 -1.45 -18.97 -2.61
N ASN A 87 -2.65 -18.95 -2.03
CA ASN A 87 -3.46 -20.16 -1.86
C ASN A 87 -3.85 -20.77 -3.22
N SER A 88 -4.22 -19.93 -4.19
CA SER A 88 -4.52 -20.34 -5.56
C SER A 88 -3.31 -21.04 -6.20
N VAL A 89 -2.11 -20.47 -6.09
CA VAL A 89 -0.86 -21.08 -6.57
C VAL A 89 -0.64 -22.45 -5.92
N ILE A 90 -0.76 -22.56 -4.59
CA ILE A 90 -0.59 -23.85 -3.89
C ILE A 90 -1.59 -24.90 -4.41
N MET A 91 -2.85 -24.52 -4.66
CA MET A 91 -3.86 -25.44 -5.19
C MET A 91 -3.55 -25.86 -6.63
N GLN A 92 -3.19 -24.92 -7.49
CA GLN A 92 -2.82 -25.21 -8.88
C GLN A 92 -1.58 -26.11 -8.94
N MET A 93 -0.57 -25.89 -8.11
CA MET A 93 0.61 -26.76 -8.04
C MET A 93 0.25 -28.20 -7.61
N LYS A 94 -0.65 -28.36 -6.64
CA LYS A 94 -1.15 -29.69 -6.25
C LYS A 94 -1.92 -30.36 -7.39
N ASN A 95 -2.74 -29.59 -8.11
CA ASN A 95 -3.44 -30.09 -9.29
C ASN A 95 -2.45 -30.55 -10.36
N GLN A 96 -1.39 -29.80 -10.62
CA GLN A 96 -0.33 -30.16 -11.56
C GLN A 96 0.38 -31.47 -11.17
N LEU A 97 0.65 -31.70 -9.89
CA LEU A 97 1.16 -33.00 -9.44
C LEU A 97 0.17 -34.15 -9.70
N GLY A 98 -1.13 -33.92 -9.47
CA GLY A 98 -2.17 -34.91 -9.77
C GLY A 98 -2.21 -35.25 -11.27
N GLN A 99 -2.16 -34.23 -12.13
CA GLN A 99 -2.11 -34.39 -13.58
C GLN A 99 -0.85 -35.14 -14.02
N MET A 100 0.31 -34.79 -13.46
CA MET A 100 1.57 -35.48 -13.76
C MET A 100 1.53 -36.96 -13.36
N LYS A 101 0.87 -37.31 -12.24
CA LYS A 101 0.72 -38.70 -11.81
C LYS A 101 -0.13 -39.53 -12.79
N ILE A 102 -1.14 -38.92 -13.41
CA ILE A 102 -2.11 -39.60 -14.26
C ILE A 102 -1.66 -39.59 -15.72
N ALA A 103 -1.25 -38.43 -16.24
CA ALA A 103 -0.89 -38.22 -17.63
C ALA A 103 0.60 -38.38 -17.92
N GLY A 104 1.45 -38.49 -16.88
CA GLY A 104 2.90 -38.59 -17.02
C GLY A 104 3.61 -37.30 -17.43
N ALA A 105 2.86 -36.22 -17.70
CA ALA A 105 3.38 -34.93 -18.12
C ALA A 105 2.85 -33.80 -17.22
N MET A 106 3.68 -32.79 -16.98
CA MET A 106 3.28 -31.56 -16.29
C MET A 106 2.82 -30.55 -17.34
N LYS A 107 1.68 -29.89 -17.12
CA LYS A 107 1.18 -28.86 -18.03
C LYS A 107 1.56 -27.49 -17.48
N SER A 108 2.00 -26.58 -18.34
CA SER A 108 2.19 -25.20 -17.92
C SER A 108 0.86 -24.55 -17.53
N SER A 109 0.90 -23.65 -16.54
CA SER A 109 -0.28 -22.95 -16.03
C SER A 109 -0.09 -21.44 -16.11
N THR A 110 -0.83 -20.83 -17.04
CA THR A 110 -0.93 -19.38 -17.18
C THR A 110 -1.56 -18.73 -15.95
N GLU A 111 -2.44 -19.44 -15.24
CA GLU A 111 -3.02 -18.95 -14.00
C GLU A 111 -1.98 -18.86 -12.87
N VAL A 112 -1.12 -19.89 -12.72
CA VAL A 112 0.01 -19.85 -11.77
C VAL A 112 0.93 -18.70 -12.13
N MET A 113 1.24 -18.54 -13.42
CA MET A 113 2.08 -17.46 -13.92
C MET A 113 1.52 -16.07 -13.57
N LYS A 114 0.22 -15.84 -13.80
CA LYS A 114 -0.45 -14.57 -13.48
C LYS A 114 -0.48 -14.29 -11.98
N ALA A 115 -0.83 -15.29 -11.18
CA ALA A 115 -0.83 -15.16 -9.72
C ALA A 115 0.58 -14.86 -9.20
N MET A 116 1.60 -15.52 -9.75
CA MET A 116 2.99 -15.29 -9.38
C MET A 116 3.48 -13.88 -9.74
N SER A 117 3.10 -13.38 -10.92
CA SER A 117 3.37 -12.01 -11.35
C SER A 117 2.79 -10.98 -10.38
N ASN A 118 1.54 -11.14 -9.97
CA ASN A 118 0.90 -10.26 -8.99
C ASN A 118 1.60 -10.32 -7.62
N LEU A 119 2.03 -11.51 -7.19
CA LEU A 119 2.74 -11.69 -5.93
C LEU A 119 4.14 -11.03 -5.94
N MET A 120 4.79 -10.95 -7.11
CA MET A 120 6.07 -10.24 -7.26
C MET A 120 5.95 -8.73 -7.11
N LYS A 121 4.76 -8.15 -7.31
CA LYS A 121 4.51 -6.71 -7.13
C LYS A 121 4.51 -6.28 -5.66
N LEU A 122 4.45 -7.23 -4.72
CA LEU A 122 4.53 -6.92 -3.30
C LEU A 122 5.99 -6.87 -2.87
N PRO A 123 6.49 -5.72 -2.39
CA PRO A 123 7.89 -5.56 -2.03
C PRO A 123 8.38 -6.63 -1.04
N GLU A 124 7.51 -7.05 -0.12
CA GLU A 124 7.88 -8.00 0.93
C GLU A 124 8.04 -9.43 0.43
N MET A 125 7.45 -9.75 -0.72
CA MET A 125 7.49 -11.09 -1.31
C MET A 125 8.28 -11.16 -2.62
N GLN A 126 8.64 -10.02 -3.20
CA GLN A 126 9.28 -9.91 -4.52
C GLN A 126 10.44 -10.89 -4.71
N LYS A 127 11.41 -10.89 -3.78
CA LYS A 127 12.59 -11.76 -3.86
C LYS A 127 12.22 -13.25 -3.80
N THR A 128 11.45 -13.65 -2.80
CA THR A 128 11.05 -15.05 -2.62
C THR A 128 10.23 -15.55 -3.82
N MET A 129 9.33 -14.71 -4.34
CA MET A 129 8.50 -15.04 -5.49
C MET A 129 9.33 -15.11 -6.78
N GLN A 130 10.32 -14.25 -6.97
CA GLN A 130 11.22 -14.32 -8.12
C GLN A 130 12.04 -15.63 -8.12
N GLU A 131 12.54 -16.05 -6.96
CA GLU A 131 13.25 -17.33 -6.82
C GLU A 131 12.34 -18.53 -7.12
N MET A 132 11.13 -18.54 -6.55
CA MET A 132 10.16 -19.60 -6.80
C MET A 132 9.68 -19.62 -8.25
N SER A 133 9.52 -18.47 -8.91
CA SER A 133 9.16 -18.37 -10.33
C SER A 133 10.21 -19.04 -11.21
N LYS A 134 11.50 -18.82 -10.92
CA LYS A 134 12.62 -19.53 -11.60
C LYS A 134 12.59 -21.04 -11.36
N GLU A 135 12.29 -21.47 -10.14
CA GLU A 135 12.14 -22.91 -9.83
C GLU A 135 10.95 -23.52 -10.58
N MET A 136 9.81 -22.84 -10.62
CA MET A 136 8.61 -23.29 -11.34
C MET A 136 8.81 -23.34 -12.86
N MET A 137 9.56 -22.39 -13.42
CA MET A 137 9.94 -22.38 -14.83
C MET A 137 10.78 -23.61 -15.19
N LYS A 138 11.79 -23.94 -14.37
CA LYS A 138 12.60 -25.16 -14.54
C LYS A 138 11.80 -26.46 -14.42
N MET A 139 10.66 -26.42 -13.75
CA MET A 139 9.77 -27.57 -13.61
C MET A 139 8.75 -27.69 -14.76
N GLY A 140 8.70 -26.72 -15.68
CA GLY A 140 7.69 -26.64 -16.73
C GLY A 140 6.28 -26.29 -16.20
N ILE A 141 6.19 -25.76 -14.97
CA ILE A 141 4.91 -25.29 -14.40
C ILE A 141 4.54 -23.92 -14.99
N ILE A 142 5.55 -23.09 -15.23
CA ILE A 142 5.42 -21.77 -15.84
C ILE A 142 6.26 -21.79 -17.13
N ASP A 143 5.72 -21.24 -18.20
CA ASP A 143 6.45 -21.13 -19.48
C ASP A 143 7.54 -20.05 -19.39
N GLU A 144 8.60 -20.19 -20.19
CA GLU A 144 9.64 -19.16 -20.31
C GLU A 144 9.01 -17.84 -20.75
N LEU A 145 9.13 -16.82 -19.89
CA LEU A 145 8.56 -15.49 -20.05
C LEU A 145 8.83 -14.94 -21.47
N ILE A 146 7.81 -14.93 -22.31
CA ILE A 146 7.67 -13.84 -23.27
C ILE A 146 7.30 -12.63 -22.42
N ASN A 147 8.17 -11.63 -22.40
CA ASN A 147 7.99 -10.33 -21.76
C ASN A 147 6.80 -9.60 -22.39
N GLU A 148 5.60 -10.09 -22.18
CA GLU A 148 4.40 -9.32 -22.38
C GLU A 148 4.11 -8.68 -21.04
N THR A 149 4.27 -7.36 -21.01
CA THR A 149 3.90 -6.46 -19.94
C THR A 149 2.42 -6.65 -19.64
N VAL A 150 2.06 -7.70 -18.89
CA VAL A 150 0.68 -7.90 -18.47
C VAL A 150 0.46 -6.91 -17.35
N ASP A 151 -0.04 -5.75 -17.76
CA ASP A 151 -0.75 -4.77 -16.94
C ASP A 151 -1.86 -5.50 -16.16
N SER A 152 -1.48 -6.13 -15.05
CA SER A 152 -2.46 -6.60 -14.08
C SER A 152 -2.82 -5.42 -13.18
N VAL A 153 -3.86 -4.68 -13.60
CA VAL A 153 -5.11 -4.29 -12.90
C VAL A 153 -5.08 -4.20 -11.36
N LEU A 154 -3.95 -3.88 -10.77
CA LEU A 154 -3.86 -3.29 -9.46
C LEU A 154 -3.39 -1.88 -9.76
N ASP A 155 -4.36 -1.02 -10.05
CA ASP A 155 -4.20 0.42 -10.22
C ASP A 155 -3.33 0.96 -9.07
N ASP A 156 -2.02 1.07 -9.32
CA ASP A 156 -1.08 1.69 -8.39
C ASP A 156 -1.14 3.23 -8.52
N ASP A 157 -1.86 3.76 -9.51
CA ASP A 157 -2.09 5.19 -9.72
C ASP A 157 -3.15 5.81 -8.79
N ASP A 158 -3.86 5.01 -7.97
CA ASP A 158 -4.96 5.45 -7.11
C ASP A 158 -4.66 5.39 -5.60
N ILE A 159 -3.41 5.15 -5.22
CA ILE A 159 -2.99 5.25 -3.82
C ILE A 159 -2.93 6.73 -3.38
N ASP A 160 -2.50 7.62 -4.26
CA ASP A 160 -2.28 9.04 -3.95
C ASP A 160 -3.55 9.89 -4.14
N ARG A 161 -4.48 9.47 -5.00
CA ARG A 161 -5.81 10.09 -5.12
C ARG A 161 -6.83 9.39 -4.23
N VAL A 162 -6.66 9.51 -2.92
CA VAL A 162 -7.80 9.26 -2.03
C VAL A 162 -8.82 10.37 -2.25
N ALA A 163 -10.02 10.02 -2.72
CA ALA A 163 -11.10 10.98 -2.88
C ALA A 163 -11.39 11.63 -1.52
N ASP A 164 -11.42 12.97 -1.46
CA ASP A 164 -11.71 13.67 -0.20
C ASP A 164 -13.07 13.25 0.38
N GLU A 165 -14.01 12.83 -0.46
CA GLU A 165 -15.29 12.21 -0.07
C GLU A 165 -15.11 10.93 0.77
N GLU A 166 -14.14 10.07 0.44
CA GLU A 166 -13.85 8.84 1.20
C GLU A 166 -13.27 9.19 2.58
N VAL A 167 -12.41 10.20 2.63
CA VAL A 167 -11.83 10.72 3.87
C VAL A 167 -12.92 11.28 4.77
N ASP A 168 -13.79 12.13 4.23
CA ASP A 168 -14.89 12.75 4.96
C ASP A 168 -15.88 11.70 5.47
N LYS A 169 -16.18 10.67 4.67
CA LYS A 169 -16.99 9.53 5.10
C LYS A 169 -16.39 8.82 6.30
N ILE A 170 -15.07 8.54 6.28
CA ILE A 170 -14.38 7.89 7.40
C ILE A 170 -14.40 8.77 8.65
N ILE A 171 -14.18 10.07 8.50
CA ILE A 171 -14.24 11.02 9.63
C ILE A 171 -15.64 10.99 10.25
N LEU A 172 -16.70 11.01 9.43
CA LEU A 172 -18.08 10.94 9.90
C LEU A 172 -18.39 9.60 10.61
N GLU A 173 -17.98 8.47 10.03
CA GLU A 173 -18.15 7.14 10.61
C GLU A 173 -17.48 7.03 11.99
N ILE A 174 -16.26 7.57 12.13
CA ILE A 174 -15.49 7.47 13.38
C ILE A 174 -15.99 8.45 14.45
N THR A 175 -16.40 9.65 14.04
CA THR A 175 -16.88 10.71 14.94
C THR A 175 -18.38 10.60 15.25
N GLN A 176 -19.09 9.64 14.64
CA GLN A 176 -20.54 9.47 14.77
C GLN A 176 -21.31 10.74 14.40
N GLY A 177 -20.81 11.50 13.42
CA GLY A 177 -21.43 12.75 12.98
C GLY A 177 -21.21 13.97 13.90
N LYS A 178 -20.57 13.82 15.06
CA LYS A 178 -20.35 14.93 16.02
C LYS A 178 -19.45 16.05 15.52
N LEU A 179 -18.75 15.84 14.40
CA LEU A 179 -17.94 16.88 13.76
C LEU A 179 -18.80 17.84 12.90
N LYS A 180 -20.00 17.44 12.45
CA LYS A 180 -20.92 18.30 11.67
C LYS A 180 -21.57 19.41 12.51
N ASP A 181 -21.55 19.27 13.83
CA ASP A 181 -22.09 20.27 14.76
C ASP A 181 -21.05 21.32 15.17
N ALA A 182 -19.79 21.20 14.71
CA ALA A 182 -18.80 22.24 14.90
C ALA A 182 -19.06 23.36 13.87
N PRO A 183 -19.18 24.63 14.30
CA PRO A 183 -19.43 25.73 13.37
C PRO A 183 -18.32 25.76 12.32
N ASP A 184 -18.75 25.91 11.08
CA ASP A 184 -17.89 26.08 9.92
C ASP A 184 -17.02 27.32 10.13
N VAL A 185 -15.79 27.14 10.61
CA VAL A 185 -14.81 28.24 10.73
C VAL A 185 -14.25 28.62 9.34
N GLN A 186 -14.79 28.07 8.24
CA GLN A 186 -14.44 28.47 6.88
C GLN A 186 -15.39 29.55 6.35
N LYS A 187 -15.42 30.72 7.00
CA LYS A 187 -15.79 31.97 6.32
C LYS A 187 -15.17 33.27 6.83
N SER A 188 -14.10 33.18 7.62
CA SER A 188 -13.21 34.33 7.80
C SER A 188 -11.81 33.81 8.04
N LEU A 189 -11.00 33.77 6.97
CA LEU A 189 -9.59 34.05 7.18
C LEU A 189 -9.52 35.47 7.76
N PRO A 190 -9.00 35.69 8.98
CA PRO A 190 -8.46 36.99 9.29
C PRO A 190 -7.32 37.18 8.29
N VAL A 191 -7.46 38.18 7.41
CA VAL A 191 -6.30 38.75 6.75
C VAL A 191 -5.29 39.00 7.86
N HIS A 192 -4.10 38.45 7.70
CA HIS A 192 -2.98 38.70 8.60
C HIS A 192 -2.63 40.19 8.45
N GLU A 193 -3.36 41.07 9.14
CA GLU A 193 -2.82 42.37 9.50
C GLU A 193 -1.71 42.07 10.49
N ALA A 194 -0.48 42.35 10.04
CA ALA A 194 0.68 42.35 10.89
C ALA A 194 0.37 43.24 12.09
N VAL A 195 0.26 42.63 13.26
CA VAL A 195 0.30 43.37 14.53
C VAL A 195 1.76 43.78 14.69
N ALA A 196 2.12 44.91 14.09
CA ALA A 196 3.25 45.68 14.55
C ALA A 196 2.83 46.26 15.90
N ASP A 197 3.38 45.69 16.96
CA ASP A 197 3.37 46.29 18.29
C ASP A 197 4.31 47.50 18.18
N VAL A 198 3.77 48.64 17.77
CA VAL A 198 4.50 49.91 17.71
C VAL A 198 4.29 50.56 19.06
N SER A 199 5.29 50.45 19.93
CA SER A 199 5.37 51.28 21.13
C SER A 199 5.45 52.75 20.74
N ASP A 200 4.82 53.64 21.51
CA ASP A 200 4.77 55.10 21.29
C ASP A 200 6.16 55.77 21.13
N ASP A 201 7.26 55.10 21.46
CA ASP A 201 8.63 55.59 21.27
C ASP A 201 9.09 55.58 19.79
N ASP A 202 8.51 54.76 18.90
CA ASP A 202 8.98 54.61 17.51
C ASP A 202 8.48 55.72 16.55
N LEU A 203 7.50 56.53 16.96
CA LEU A 203 6.95 57.62 16.14
C LEU A 203 7.83 58.89 16.23
N GLU A 204 8.49 59.13 17.36
CA GLU A 204 9.37 60.29 17.52
C GLU A 204 10.70 60.12 16.76
N GLU A 205 11.21 58.89 16.65
CA GLU A 205 12.45 58.61 15.91
C GLU A 205 12.28 58.77 14.38
N GLN A 206 11.11 58.43 13.82
CA GLN A 206 10.87 58.59 12.37
C GLN A 206 10.78 60.05 11.94
N ASP A 207 10.25 60.92 12.80
CA ASP A 207 10.20 62.37 12.59
C ASP A 207 11.59 63.02 12.72
N GLU A 208 12.48 62.47 13.54
CA GLU A 208 13.85 62.97 13.65
C GLU A 208 14.73 62.52 12.47
N ILE A 209 14.53 61.27 12.00
CA ILE A 209 15.24 60.71 10.84
C ILE A 209 14.83 61.39 9.53
N SER A 210 13.55 61.71 9.36
CA SER A 210 13.06 62.45 8.18
C SER A 210 13.63 63.87 8.11
N LYS A 211 13.68 64.59 9.23
CA LYS A 211 14.31 65.92 9.32
C LYS A 211 15.81 65.90 9.03
N ARG A 212 16.53 64.84 9.44
CA ARG A 212 17.95 64.66 9.10
C ARG A 212 18.18 64.35 7.61
N LEU A 213 17.26 63.63 6.96
CA LEU A 213 17.34 63.33 5.52
C LEU A 213 17.07 64.55 4.65
N ASP A 214 16.14 65.42 5.05
CA ASP A 214 15.86 66.67 4.31
C ASP A 214 17.00 67.69 4.44
N ALA A 215 17.71 67.71 5.57
CA ALA A 215 18.90 68.56 5.76
C ALA A 215 20.11 68.13 4.92
N LEU A 216 20.16 66.88 4.45
CA LEU A 216 21.19 66.38 3.53
C LEU A 216 20.84 66.58 2.05
N ARG A 217 19.59 67.02 1.78
CA ARG A 217 19.07 67.21 0.42
C ARG A 217 18.93 68.69 0.03
N SER A 218 19.38 69.61 0.89
CA SER A 218 19.49 71.05 0.61
C SER A 218 20.93 71.52 0.51
#